data_AF-A0A7R9ZLC1-F1
#
_entry.id   AF-A0A7R9ZLC1-F1
#
_cell.length_a   1.000
_cell.length_b   1.000
_cell.length_c   1.000
_cell.angle_alpha   90.00
_cell.angle_beta   90.00
_cell.angle_gamma   90.00
#
_symmetry.space_group_name_H-M   'P 1'
#
loop_
_entity.id
_entity.type
_entity.pdbx_description
1 polymer ?
#
loop_
_entity_poly.entity_id
_entity_poly.type
_entity_poly.pdbx_seq_one_letter_code
_entity_poly.pdbx_strand_id
1 'polypeptide(L)'
;DEADDVSLWGTPFEDEFDDRLKHTGGGMLSMANAGPKTNQRQFFITFKSCPHLDRKHSVFGSVIKGLDIVKKMEQQPTDKKNRPLDSIIIEKTVILVNPAKEAYDFEMQRLEQRWQERLEEQNCKLGRK
;
A
#
# COMPACT_ATOMS: atom_id res chain seq x y z
N ASP A 1 19.57 -5.15 -2.69
CA ASP A 1 18.26 -4.78 -3.27
C ASP A 1 17.16 -4.71 -2.20
N GLU A 2 17.33 -3.84 -1.20
CA GLU A 2 16.35 -3.60 -0.10
C GLU A 2 15.53 -2.31 -0.31
N ALA A 3 15.60 -1.70 -1.49
CA ALA A 3 15.07 -0.36 -1.74
C ALA A 3 13.56 -0.29 -1.98
N ASP A 4 12.85 -1.42 -2.11
CA ASP A 4 11.50 -1.40 -2.66
C ASP A 4 10.38 -1.46 -1.61
N ASP A 5 10.62 -1.85 -0.35
CA ASP A 5 9.55 -1.98 0.68
C ASP A 5 9.28 -0.71 1.48
N VAL A 6 9.14 0.42 0.77
CA VAL A 6 8.89 1.72 1.41
C VAL A 6 7.71 2.44 0.76
N SER A 7 7.05 3.29 1.54
CA SER A 7 6.00 4.18 1.03
C SER A 7 6.58 5.20 0.04
N LEU A 8 5.72 5.96 -0.63
CA LEU A 8 6.14 7.08 -1.48
C LEU A 8 7.07 8.07 -0.76
N TRP A 9 6.86 8.27 0.55
CA TRP A 9 7.64 9.19 1.37
C TRP A 9 8.98 8.61 1.87
N GLY A 10 9.25 7.33 1.61
CA GLY A 10 10.43 6.61 2.11
C GLY A 10 10.36 6.23 3.59
N THR A 11 9.28 6.61 4.29
CA THR A 11 9.05 6.29 5.71
C THR A 11 7.65 5.74 5.92
N PRO A 12 7.38 4.96 6.97
CA PRO A 12 6.02 4.56 7.30
C PRO A 12 5.11 5.77 7.54
N PHE A 13 3.81 5.62 7.30
CA PHE A 13 2.81 6.66 7.53
C PHE A 13 1.70 6.22 8.49
N GLU A 14 0.92 7.20 8.94
CA GLU A 14 -0.08 7.03 10.00
C GLU A 14 -1.28 6.17 9.56
N ASP A 15 -2.02 5.66 10.55
CA ASP A 15 -3.31 5.02 10.31
C ASP A 15 -4.43 6.06 10.18
N GLU A 16 -5.38 5.81 9.27
CA GLU A 16 -6.53 6.66 9.01
C GLU A 16 -7.82 5.83 9.25
N PHE A 17 -8.48 6.08 10.38
CA PHE A 17 -9.70 5.36 10.77
C PHE A 17 -10.94 6.26 10.67
N ASP A 18 -11.99 5.75 10.04
CA ASP A 18 -13.31 6.39 9.95
C ASP A 18 -14.38 5.40 10.41
N ASP A 19 -15.32 5.84 11.25
CA ASP A 19 -16.35 4.97 11.82
C ASP A 19 -17.29 4.35 10.78
N ARG A 20 -17.33 4.92 9.57
CA ARG A 20 -18.10 4.42 8.42
C ARG A 20 -17.33 3.34 7.63
N LEU A 21 -16.01 3.30 7.77
CA LEU A 21 -15.12 2.41 7.02
C LEU A 21 -14.69 1.24 7.91
N LYS A 22 -15.42 0.13 7.78
CA LYS A 22 -15.20 -1.12 8.53
C LYS A 22 -14.96 -2.29 7.58
N HIS A 23 -14.32 -3.35 8.07
CA HIS A 23 -14.11 -4.59 7.33
C HIS A 23 -15.39 -5.44 7.31
N THR A 24 -16.46 -4.87 6.75
CA THR A 24 -17.78 -5.51 6.62
C THR A 24 -17.95 -6.07 5.21
N GLY A 25 -18.21 -7.37 5.10
CA GLY A 25 -18.31 -8.06 3.82
C GLY A 25 -16.95 -8.44 3.21
N GLY A 26 -17.01 -9.15 2.08
CA GLY A 26 -15.85 -9.43 1.25
C GLY A 26 -15.60 -8.30 0.25
N GLY A 27 -14.34 -8.09 -0.10
CA GLY A 27 -13.90 -7.08 -1.06
C GLY A 27 -13.44 -5.77 -0.45
N MET A 28 -13.24 -5.68 0.88
CA MET A 28 -12.72 -4.46 1.50
C MET A 28 -11.22 -4.35 1.27
N LEU A 29 -10.75 -3.18 0.84
CA LEU A 29 -9.35 -2.89 0.55
C LEU A 29 -8.74 -2.10 1.71
N SER A 30 -7.64 -2.60 2.27
CA SER A 30 -7.07 -2.10 3.52
C SER A 30 -5.55 -2.20 3.56
N MET A 31 -4.90 -1.29 4.31
CA MET A 31 -3.44 -1.27 4.45
C MET A 31 -2.96 -2.37 5.40
N ALA A 32 -1.93 -3.12 4.99
CA ALA A 32 -1.19 -3.98 5.88
C ALA A 32 -0.15 -3.15 6.68
N ASN A 33 0.06 -3.51 7.93
CA ASN A 33 1.02 -2.85 8.82
C ASN A 33 1.59 -3.87 9.82
N ALA A 34 2.67 -3.48 10.52
CA ALA A 34 3.33 -4.26 11.56
C ALA A 34 3.03 -3.73 12.97
N GLY A 35 1.96 -2.93 13.11
CA GLY A 35 1.62 -2.18 14.31
C GLY A 35 1.16 -0.76 13.99
N PRO A 36 0.74 0.02 15.01
CA PRO A 36 0.21 1.37 14.80
C PRO A 36 1.19 2.26 14.04
N LYS A 37 0.70 3.01 13.04
CA LYS A 37 1.45 3.99 12.24
C LYS A 37 2.64 3.39 11.48
N THR A 38 2.52 2.15 11.02
CA THR A 38 3.56 1.46 10.24
C THR A 38 3.11 1.12 8.82
N ASN A 39 2.20 1.90 8.23
CA ASN A 39 1.73 1.68 6.87
C ASN A 39 2.85 1.99 5.86
N GLN A 40 2.99 1.13 4.84
CA GLN A 40 3.98 1.28 3.77
C GLN A 40 3.30 1.06 2.40
N ARG A 41 3.65 0.00 1.66
CA ARG A 41 3.07 -0.31 0.34
C ARG A 41 2.15 -1.54 0.34
N GLN A 42 2.25 -2.39 1.36
CA GLN A 42 1.51 -3.64 1.41
C GLN A 42 0.05 -3.36 1.74
N PHE A 43 -0.85 -3.98 0.99
CA PHE A 43 -2.30 -3.91 1.20
C PHE A 43 -2.91 -5.31 1.08
N PHE A 44 -4.15 -5.45 1.52
CA PHE A 44 -4.91 -6.68 1.37
C PHE A 44 -6.36 -6.40 1.00
N ILE A 45 -7.01 -7.43 0.44
CA ILE A 45 -8.43 -7.46 0.14
C ILE A 45 -9.07 -8.51 1.04
N THR A 46 -10.16 -8.17 1.73
CA THR A 46 -10.87 -9.15 2.55
C THR A 46 -11.67 -10.13 1.69
N PHE A 47 -11.69 -11.41 2.06
CA PHE A 47 -12.61 -12.37 1.43
C PHE A 47 -14.00 -12.39 2.08
N LYS A 48 -14.08 -11.98 3.35
CA LYS A 48 -15.30 -11.92 4.17
C LYS A 48 -15.19 -10.83 5.22
N SER A 49 -16.26 -10.62 6.00
CA SER A 49 -16.23 -9.70 7.14
C SER A 49 -15.13 -10.06 8.13
N CYS A 50 -14.31 -9.08 8.51
CA CYS A 50 -13.20 -9.23 9.45
C CYS A 50 -13.20 -8.14 10.55
N PRO A 51 -14.21 -8.09 11.45
CA PRO A 51 -14.31 -7.01 12.45
C PRO A 51 -13.11 -6.90 13.40
N HIS A 52 -12.34 -7.97 13.56
CA HIS A 52 -11.12 -7.99 14.38
C HIS A 52 -9.97 -7.12 13.82
N LEU A 53 -10.08 -6.68 12.55
CA LEU A 53 -9.15 -5.78 11.87
C LEU A 53 -9.58 -4.30 11.96
N ASP A 54 -10.81 -4.03 12.40
CA ASP A 54 -11.30 -2.66 12.55
C ASP A 54 -10.44 -1.90 13.57
N ARG A 55 -10.13 -0.63 13.24
CA ARG A 55 -9.22 0.24 14.02
C ARG A 55 -7.80 -0.32 14.21
N LYS A 56 -7.40 -1.30 13.39
CA LYS A 56 -6.02 -1.81 13.31
C LYS A 56 -5.44 -1.64 11.91
N HIS A 57 -6.27 -1.74 10.89
CA HIS A 57 -5.88 -1.56 9.49
C HIS A 57 -6.76 -0.48 8.85
N SER A 58 -6.14 0.45 8.14
CA SER A 58 -6.82 1.59 7.51
C SER A 58 -7.53 1.12 6.24
N VAL A 59 -8.86 1.19 6.24
CA VAL A 59 -9.68 0.88 5.06
C VAL A 59 -9.72 2.10 4.15
N PHE A 60 -9.26 1.94 2.91
CA PHE A 60 -9.17 3.03 1.93
C PHE A 60 -9.94 2.76 0.64
N GLY A 61 -10.62 1.61 0.53
CA GLY A 61 -11.47 1.32 -0.62
C GLY A 61 -12.22 0.01 -0.54
N SER A 62 -12.89 -0.33 -1.63
CA SER A 62 -13.59 -1.60 -1.81
C SER A 62 -13.63 -2.00 -3.28
N VAL A 63 -13.62 -3.31 -3.54
CA VAL A 63 -13.76 -3.87 -4.88
C VAL A 63 -15.19 -3.64 -5.40
N ILE A 64 -15.32 -2.80 -6.42
CA ILE A 64 -16.61 -2.49 -7.06
C ILE A 64 -16.97 -3.44 -8.21
N LYS A 65 -15.96 -4.06 -8.83
CA LYS A 65 -16.07 -5.00 -9.95
C LYS A 65 -14.98 -6.06 -9.83
N GLY A 66 -15.28 -7.30 -10.23
CA GLY A 66 -14.32 -8.41 -10.14
C GLY A 66 -14.29 -9.13 -8.79
N LEU A 67 -15.37 -9.07 -7.99
CA LEU A 67 -15.50 -9.85 -6.76
C LEU A 67 -15.44 -11.37 -7.01
N ASP A 68 -15.85 -11.83 -8.20
CA ASP A 68 -15.69 -13.21 -8.63
C ASP A 68 -14.21 -13.60 -8.81
N ILE A 69 -13.36 -12.67 -9.27
CA ILE A 69 -11.90 -12.89 -9.34
C ILE A 69 -11.31 -12.98 -7.94
N VAL A 70 -11.73 -12.09 -7.03
CA VAL A 70 -11.32 -12.16 -5.60
C VAL A 70 -11.68 -13.52 -4.99
N LYS A 71 -12.88 -14.05 -5.29
CA LYS A 71 -13.28 -15.39 -4.85
C LYS A 71 -12.44 -16.51 -5.49
N LYS A 72 -12.04 -16.37 -6.76
CA LYS A 72 -11.11 -17.32 -7.41
C LYS A 72 -9.72 -17.31 -6.76
N MET A 73 -9.25 -16.14 -6.32
CA MET A 73 -8.00 -16.01 -5.58
C MET A 73 -8.09 -16.71 -4.22
N GLU A 74 -9.21 -16.60 -3.51
CA GLU A 74 -9.46 -17.31 -2.23
C GLU A 74 -9.37 -18.84 -2.36
N GLN A 75 -9.77 -19.37 -3.51
CA GLN A 75 -9.81 -20.82 -3.76
C GLN A 75 -8.44 -21.41 -4.16
N GLN A 76 -7.40 -20.59 -4.33
CA GLN A 76 -6.08 -21.10 -4.71
C GLN A 76 -5.46 -21.90 -3.56
N PRO A 77 -4.88 -23.08 -3.82
CA PRO A 77 -4.21 -23.85 -2.80
C PRO A 77 -3.00 -23.08 -2.27
N THR A 78 -2.74 -23.19 -0.97
CA THR A 78 -1.60 -22.54 -0.31
C THR A 78 -0.69 -23.54 0.37
N ASP A 79 0.56 -23.15 0.55
CA ASP A 79 1.51 -23.87 1.39
C ASP A 79 1.20 -23.69 2.90
N LYS A 80 2.04 -24.29 3.76
CA LYS A 80 1.92 -24.21 5.22
C LYS A 80 2.12 -22.79 5.78
N LYS A 81 2.62 -21.85 4.99
CA LYS A 81 2.84 -20.45 5.34
C LYS A 81 1.79 -19.52 4.71
N ASN A 82 0.67 -20.08 4.22
CA ASN A 82 -0.41 -19.36 3.55
C ASN A 82 0.02 -18.64 2.26
N ARG A 83 1.07 -19.14 1.59
CA ARG A 83 1.49 -18.63 0.28
C ARG A 83 0.82 -19.44 -0.82
N PRO A 84 0.18 -18.82 -1.83
CA PRO A 84 -0.37 -19.54 -2.98
C PRO A 84 0.70 -20.43 -3.64
N LEU A 85 0.33 -21.67 -3.98
CA LEU A 85 1.22 -22.58 -4.71
C LEU A 85 1.53 -22.04 -6.11
N ASP A 86 0.50 -21.51 -6.77
CA ASP A 86 0.60 -20.77 -8.02
C ASP A 86 0.62 -19.27 -7.72
N SER A 87 1.63 -18.57 -8.21
CA SER A 87 1.81 -17.14 -7.93
C SER A 87 0.71 -16.30 -8.57
N ILE A 88 0.06 -15.45 -7.77
CA ILE A 88 -0.93 -14.48 -8.22
C ILE A 88 -0.24 -13.12 -8.33
N ILE A 89 -0.15 -12.58 -9.54
CA ILE A 89 0.65 -11.37 -9.85
C ILE A 89 -0.27 -10.28 -10.41
N ILE A 90 -0.07 -9.04 -9.95
CA ILE A 90 -0.67 -7.85 -10.58
C ILE A 90 0.24 -7.44 -11.73
N GLU A 91 -0.18 -7.71 -12.97
CA GLU A 91 0.62 -7.38 -14.15
C GLU A 91 0.60 -5.89 -14.49
N LYS A 92 -0.54 -5.24 -14.28
CA LYS A 92 -0.76 -3.84 -14.66
C LYS A 92 -1.78 -3.18 -13.75
N THR A 93 -1.53 -1.92 -13.41
CA THR A 93 -2.48 -1.04 -12.72
C THR A 93 -2.85 0.12 -13.63
N VAL A 94 -4.12 0.54 -13.59
CA VAL A 94 -4.62 1.69 -14.35
C VAL A 94 -5.43 2.56 -13.41
N ILE A 95 -5.05 3.83 -13.30
CA ILE A 95 -5.79 4.83 -12.52
C ILE A 95 -6.86 5.42 -13.43
N LEU A 96 -8.13 5.07 -13.19
CA LEU A 96 -9.26 5.55 -13.99
C LEU A 96 -9.57 7.02 -13.72
N VAL A 97 -9.48 7.42 -12.45
CA VAL A 97 -9.65 8.81 -12.00
C VAL A 97 -8.62 9.05 -10.90
N ASN A 98 -7.83 10.10 -11.03
CA ASN A 98 -6.89 10.52 -9.98
C ASN A 98 -7.42 11.78 -9.28
N PRO A 99 -8.23 11.65 -8.21
CA PRO A 99 -8.73 12.80 -7.46
C PRO A 99 -7.60 13.54 -6.70
N ALA A 100 -6.46 12.88 -6.48
CA ALA A 100 -5.33 13.42 -5.76
C ALA A 100 -4.22 13.95 -6.70
N LYS A 101 -4.52 14.20 -7.99
CA LYS A 101 -3.48 14.56 -8.98
C LYS A 101 -2.65 15.77 -8.54
N GLU A 102 -3.30 16.84 -8.12
CA GLU A 102 -2.60 18.08 -7.72
C GLU A 102 -1.75 17.85 -6.47
N ALA A 103 -2.29 17.14 -5.46
CA ALA A 103 -1.57 16.79 -4.25
C ALA A 103 -0.36 15.88 -4.55
N TYR A 104 -0.54 14.92 -5.47
CA TYR A 104 0.53 14.04 -5.93
C TYR A 104 1.62 14.82 -6.65
N ASP A 105 1.26 15.67 -7.62
CA ASP A 105 2.22 16.47 -8.38
C ASP A 105 3.05 17.37 -7.46
N PHE A 106 2.40 18.00 -6.46
CA PHE A 106 3.08 18.83 -5.46
C PHE A 106 4.04 18.01 -4.59
N GLU A 107 3.60 16.86 -4.06
CA GLU A 107 4.44 16.01 -3.22
C GLU A 107 5.63 15.44 -4.01
N MET A 108 5.43 15.08 -5.29
CA MET A 108 6.51 14.64 -6.17
C MET A 108 7.58 15.72 -6.38
N GLN A 109 7.17 16.98 -6.60
CA GLN A 109 8.13 18.09 -6.72
C GLN A 109 8.94 18.27 -5.44
N ARG A 110 8.27 18.21 -4.28
CA ARG A 110 8.91 18.31 -2.97
C ARG A 110 9.89 17.16 -2.73
N LEU A 111 9.51 15.93 -3.07
CA LEU A 111 10.39 14.76 -2.92
C LEU A 111 11.61 14.88 -3.82
N GLU A 112 11.43 15.28 -5.09
CA GLU A 112 12.53 15.48 -6.04
C GLU A 112 13.52 16.54 -5.52
N GLN A 113 13.03 17.68 -5.03
CA GLN A 113 13.89 18.71 -4.44
C GLN A 113 14.74 18.15 -3.29
N ARG A 114 14.13 17.41 -2.35
CA ARG A 114 14.85 16.78 -1.24
C ARG A 114 15.84 15.73 -1.71
N TRP A 115 15.55 15.02 -2.80
CA TRP A 115 16.47 14.06 -3.40
C TRP A 115 17.70 14.76 -3.98
N GLN A 116 17.52 15.85 -4.72
CA GLN A 116 18.61 16.64 -5.29
C GLN A 116 19.49 17.24 -4.19
N GLU A 117 18.91 17.84 -3.16
CA GLU A 117 19.64 18.36 -1.99
C GLU A 117 20.53 17.28 -1.35
N ARG A 118 20.00 16.06 -1.15
CA ARG A 118 20.78 14.94 -0.60
C ARG A 118 21.94 14.52 -1.50
N LEU A 119 21.73 14.49 -2.82
CA LEU A 119 22.78 14.16 -3.78
C LEU A 119 23.90 15.21 -3.77
N GLU A 120 23.53 16.50 -3.71
CA GLU A 120 24.50 17.60 -3.61
C GLU A 120 25.31 17.54 -2.32
N GLU A 121 24.67 17.30 -1.17
CA GLU A 121 25.36 17.12 0.11
C GLU A 121 26.33 15.94 0.07
N GLN A 122 25.93 14.82 -0.53
CA GLN A 122 26.76 13.63 -0.66
C GLN A 122 27.97 13.89 -1.57
N ASN A 123 27.77 14.56 -2.71
CA ASN A 123 28.84 14.94 -3.63
C ASN A 123 29.81 15.94 -3.00
N CYS A 124 29.31 16.92 -2.22
CA CYS A 124 30.16 17.86 -1.47
C CYS A 124 31.04 17.15 -0.43
N LYS A 125 30.50 16.14 0.27
CA LYS A 125 31.27 15.33 1.23
C LYS A 125 32.34 14.48 0.55
N LEU A 126 32.06 13.95 -0.64
CA LEU A 126 33.01 13.14 -1.42
C LEU A 126 34.13 13.98 -2.05
N GLY A 127 33.83 15.20 -2.51
CA GLY A 127 34.83 16.13 -3.08
C GLY A 127 35.74 16.82 -2.07
N ARG A 128 35.52 16.60 -0.76
CA ARG A 128 36.40 17.06 0.33
C ARG A 128 37.41 16.00 0.80
N LYS A 129 37.53 14.88 0.09
CA LYS A 129 38.57 13.86 0.29
C LYS A 129 39.68 13.95 -0.75
#